data_AF-A0A699T3P4-F1
#
_entry.id   AF-A0A699T3P4-F1
#
_cell.length_a   1.000
_cell.length_b   1.000
_cell.length_c   1.000
_cell.angle_alpha   90.00
_cell.angle_beta   90.00
_cell.angle_gamma   90.00
#
_symmetry.space_group_name_H-M   'P 1'
#
loop_
_entity.id
_entity.type
_entity.pdbx_description
1 polymer ?
#
loop_
_entity_poly.entity_id
_entity_poly.type
_entity_poly.pdbx_seq_one_letter_code
_entity_poly.pdbx_strand_id
1 'polypeptide(L)' 'TVIIHESHKSKYPIHPGSDKMYQDMKKLYWWPDMKADITTYVSKCLTCAKVKAEHQKPSRLLVQPKIPEWK' A
#
# COMPACT_ATOMS: atom_id res chain seq x y z
N THR A 1 13.05 -11.89 6.01
CA THR A 1 13.84 -10.65 6.19
C THR A 1 14.73 -10.31 5.00
N VAL A 2 15.57 -11.21 4.48
CA VAL A 2 16.41 -10.93 3.28
C VAL A 2 15.61 -10.99 1.96
N ILE A 3 14.81 -12.04 1.77
CA ILE A 3 14.03 -12.27 0.53
C ILE A 3 13.03 -11.13 0.26
N ILE A 4 12.34 -10.65 1.29
CA ILE A 4 11.40 -9.50 1.21
C ILE A 4 12.17 -8.21 0.87
N HIS A 5 13.38 -8.04 1.43
CA HIS A 5 14.22 -6.87 1.19
C HIS A 5 14.74 -6.81 -0.24
N GLU A 6 15.24 -7.93 -0.76
CA GLU A 6 15.72 -8.05 -2.15
C GLU A 6 14.58 -7.81 -3.15
N SER A 7 13.41 -8.42 -2.89
CA SER A 7 12.21 -8.22 -3.73
C SER A 7 11.80 -6.75 -3.78
N HIS A 8 11.87 -6.05 -2.64
CA HIS A 8 11.54 -4.64 -2.53
C HIS A 8 12.57 -3.70 -3.19
N LYS A 9 13.85 -4.09 -3.25
CA LYS A 9 14.94 -3.28 -3.85
C LYS A 9 15.21 -3.59 -5.33
N SER A 10 14.49 -4.52 -5.93
CA SER A 10 14.71 -4.90 -7.34
C SER A 10 14.52 -3.72 -8.32
N LYS A 11 15.17 -3.82 -9.48
CA LYS A 11 15.37 -2.77 -10.51
C LYS A 11 14.10 -2.15 -11.12
N TYR A 12 12.91 -2.62 -10.74
CA TYR A 12 11.62 -2.03 -11.12
C TYR A 12 10.90 -1.36 -9.91
N PRO A 13 11.54 -0.43 -9.16
CA PRO A 13 10.98 0.10 -7.94
C PRO A 13 10.07 1.30 -8.23
N ILE A 14 8.95 1.08 -8.92
CA ILE A 14 7.78 1.93 -8.65
C ILE A 14 7.03 1.18 -7.57
N HIS A 15 7.44 1.42 -6.31
CA HIS A 15 6.94 0.81 -5.06
C HIS A 15 5.76 -0.15 -5.25
N PRO A 16 6.02 -1.43 -5.58
CA PRO A 16 4.95 -2.41 -5.69
C PRO A 16 4.28 -2.49 -4.31
N GLY A 17 2.99 -2.16 -4.23
CA GLY A 17 2.24 -2.31 -3.00
C GLY A 17 2.34 -3.74 -2.44
N SER A 18 1.95 -3.92 -1.19
CA SER A 18 2.01 -5.23 -0.50
C SER A 18 1.40 -6.37 -1.32
N ASP A 19 0.33 -6.09 -2.06
CA ASP A 19 -0.33 -7.09 -2.91
C ASP A 19 0.53 -7.52 -4.09
N LYS A 20 1.19 -6.59 -4.77
CA LYS A 20 2.08 -6.94 -5.89
C LYS A 20 3.31 -7.72 -5.41
N MET A 21 3.90 -7.30 -4.28
CA MET A 21 4.97 -8.07 -3.64
C MET A 21 4.53 -9.50 -3.31
N TYR A 22 3.34 -9.69 -2.72
CA TYR A 22 2.82 -11.01 -2.44
C TYR A 22 2.63 -11.86 -3.71
N GLN A 23 2.04 -11.28 -4.77
CA GLN A 23 1.80 -11.98 -6.04
C GLN A 23 3.09 -12.39 -6.74
N ASP A 24 4.15 -11.58 -6.65
CA ASP A 24 5.43 -11.90 -7.28
C ASP A 24 6.23 -12.89 -6.44
N MET A 25 6.24 -12.76 -5.10
CA MET A 25 6.97 -13.67 -4.23
C MET A 25 6.32 -15.07 -4.16
N LYS A 26 4.98 -15.18 -4.16
CA LYS A 26 4.30 -16.48 -4.07
C LYS A 26 4.60 -17.44 -5.24
N LYS A 27 5.15 -16.90 -6.35
CA LYS A 27 5.57 -17.69 -7.52
C LYS A 27 6.86 -18.46 -7.28
N LEU A 28 7.69 -17.97 -6.35
CA LEU A 28 9.05 -18.46 -6.11
C LEU A 28 9.21 -19.04 -4.69
N TYR A 29 8.41 -18.55 -3.74
CA TYR A 29 8.55 -18.86 -2.32
C TYR A 29 7.18 -19.06 -1.68
N TRP A 30 7.13 -19.88 -0.64
CA TRP A 30 5.93 -20.09 0.17
C TRP A 30 6.31 -20.33 1.63
N TRP A 31 5.63 -19.66 2.55
CA TRP A 31 5.75 -19.88 4.00
C TRP A 31 4.47 -19.45 4.74
N PRO A 32 4.22 -19.95 5.96
CA PRO A 32 3.09 -19.51 6.79
C PRO A 32 3.15 -17.99 7.05
N ASP A 33 2.00 -17.31 7.03
CA ASP A 33 1.90 -15.87 7.31
C ASP A 33 2.67 -14.92 6.38
N MET A 34 3.11 -15.42 5.22
CA MET A 34 3.82 -14.64 4.19
C MET A 34 3.17 -13.31 3.84
N LYS A 35 1.83 -13.27 3.76
CA LYS A 35 1.10 -12.03 3.46
C LYS A 35 1.23 -11.01 4.61
N ALA A 36 1.14 -11.46 5.86
CA ALA A 36 1.27 -10.61 7.04
C ALA A 36 2.69 -10.06 7.18
N ASP A 37 3.71 -10.88 6.90
CA ASP A 37 5.11 -10.46 6.89
C ASP A 37 5.37 -9.36 5.84
N ILE A 38 4.85 -9.54 4.62
CA ILE A 38 4.98 -8.57 3.55
C ILE A 38 4.27 -7.26 3.93
N THR A 39 3.04 -7.33 4.44
CA THR A 39 2.31 -6.14 4.91
C THR A 39 3.06 -5.40 6.02
N THR A 40 3.63 -6.13 6.99
CA THR A 40 4.41 -5.58 8.10
C THR A 40 5.73 -4.96 7.62
N TYR A 41 6.36 -5.54 6.61
CA TYR A 41 7.58 -4.97 6.02
C TYR A 41 7.29 -3.68 5.24
N VAL A 42 6.27 -3.70 4.38
CA VAL A 42 5.88 -2.53 3.57
C VAL A 42 5.39 -1.37 4.43
N SER A 43 4.69 -1.64 5.55
CA SER A 43 4.25 -0.61 6.49
C SER A 43 5.41 0.11 7.20
N LYS A 44 6.52 -0.59 7.42
CA LYS A 44 7.76 -0.01 7.98
C LYS A 44 8.60 0.75 6.95
N CYS A 45 8.30 0.64 5.65
CA CYS A 45 9.03 1.37 4.62
C CYS A 45 8.55 2.83 4.54
N LEU A 46 9.41 3.76 4.96
CA LEU A 46 9.11 5.21 4.96
C LEU A 46 8.71 5.74 3.58
N THR A 47 9.35 5.26 2.51
CA THR A 47 9.03 5.71 1.15
C THR A 47 7.67 5.17 0.69
N CYS A 48 7.35 3.90 0.96
CA CYS A 48 6.01 3.34 0.73
C CYS A 48 4.94 4.11 1.51
N ALA A 49 5.20 4.46 2.77
CA ALA A 49 4.26 5.17 3.62
C ALA A 49 3.95 6.58 3.08
N LYS A 50 4.97 7.33 2.64
CA LYS A 50 4.82 8.66 2.03
C LYS A 50 3.98 8.61 0.75
N VAL A 51 4.35 7.73 -0.18
CA VAL A 51 3.62 7.55 -1.44
C VAL A 51 2.17 7.13 -1.18
N LYS A 52 1.92 6.26 -0.20
CA LYS A 52 0.56 5.84 0.15
C LYS A 52 -0.26 7.02 0.69
N ALA A 53 0.32 7.87 1.54
CA ALA A 53 -0.34 9.06 2.08
C ALA A 53 -0.72 10.07 0.99
N GLU A 54 0.16 10.30 0.01
CA GLU A 54 -0.10 11.18 -1.14
C GLU A 54 -1.27 10.70 -2.00
N HIS A 55 -1.39 9.38 -2.19
CA HIS A 55 -2.46 8.78 -2.99
C HIS A 55 -3.73 8.44 -2.19
N GLN A 56 -3.75 8.60 -0.86
CA GLN A 56 -5.00 8.47 -0.11
C GLN A 56 -5.92 9.62 -0.50
N LYS A 57 -7.18 9.29 -0.82
CA LYS A 57 -8.21 10.31 -1.01
C LYS A 57 -8.30 11.14 0.27
N PRO A 58 -8.07 12.46 0.22
CA PRO A 58 -8.22 13.29 1.41
C PRO A 58 -9.66 13.20 1.90
N SER A 59 -9.82 13.06 3.21
CA SER A 59 -11.14 13.15 3.84
C SER A 59 -11.68 14.56 3.59
N ARG A 60 -12.68 14.67 2.71
CA ARG A 60 -13.45 15.90 2.59
C ARG A 60 -14.58 15.83 3.60
N LEU A 61 -14.70 16.87 4.43
CA LEU A 61 -15.93 17.13 5.14
C LEU A 61 -17.06 17.20 4.12
N LEU A 62 -18.06 16.34 4.25
CA LEU A 62 -19.29 16.44 3.47
C LEU A 62 -19.97 17.74 3.89
N VAL A 63 -19.74 18.81 3.14
CA VAL A 63 -20.51 20.05 3.29
C VAL A 63 -21.90 19.75 2.75
N GLN A 64 -22.90 19.70 3.64
CA GLN A 64 -24.29 19.66 3.18
C GLN A 64 -24.59 20.98 2.45
N PRO A 65 -25.00 20.95 1.18
CA PRO A 65 -25.47 22.16 0.51
C PRO A 65 -26.70 22.70 1.25
N LYS A 66 -26.82 24.04 1.32
CA LYS A 66 -28.02 24.69 1.88
C LYS A 66 -29.24 24.16 1.12
N ILE A 67 -30.24 23.65 1.86
CA ILE A 67 -31.52 23.22 1.30
C ILE A 67 -32.16 24.47 0.67
N PRO A 68 -32.44 24.48 -0.64
CA PRO A 68 -33.12 25.61 -1.25
C PRO A 68 -34.57 25.65 -0.77
N GLU A 69 -35.01 26.79 -0.25
CA GLU A 69 -36.43 27.04 -0.03
C GLU A 69 -37.10 27.23 -1.40
N TRP A 70 -37.96 26.29 -1.78
CA TRP A 70 -38.86 26.50 -2.91
C TRP A 70 -39.92 27.54 -2.52
N LYS A 71 -40.16 28.48 -3.44
CA LYS A 71 -41.33 29.37 -3.42
C LYS A 71 -42.48 28.73 -4.18
#